data_AF-A0A840D138-F1
#
_entry.id   AF-A0A840D138-F1
#
_cell.length_a   1.000
_cell.length_b   1.000
_cell.length_c   1.000
_cell.angle_alpha   90.00
_cell.angle_beta   90.00
_cell.angle_gamma   90.00
#
_symmetry.space_group_name_H-M   'P 1'
#
loop_
_entity.id
_entity.type
_entity.pdbx_description
1 polymer ?
#
loop_
_entity_poly.entity_id
_entity_poly.type
_entity_poly.pdbx_seq_one_letter_code
_entity_poly.pdbx_strand_id
1 'polypeptide(L)'
;MKKFLPFLLLAFLSGYALLLSGCDNEEKIEYLNYDEYPLPERAQLEGEDEQPIIINDIEEFQRIFSAYPELEAINFETHTLLVIKGTAHYGIDKIKKEITRVANKKTRFKITVLLTLQTVMDPWCIAYILPKSNANDITLSVSYE
;
A
#
# COMPACT_ATOMS: atom_id res chain seq x y z
N MET A 1 36.05 -34.13 -59.88
CA MET A 1 34.87 -34.79 -60.48
C MET A 1 33.74 -34.81 -59.45
N LYS A 2 32.55 -34.31 -59.86
CA LYS A 2 31.18 -34.51 -59.31
C LYS A 2 31.00 -34.38 -57.78
N LYS A 3 30.60 -33.21 -57.24
CA LYS A 3 29.20 -32.76 -57.06
C LYS A 3 28.22 -33.85 -56.58
N PHE A 4 28.07 -33.94 -55.27
CA PHE A 4 26.99 -34.58 -54.48
C PHE A 4 27.05 -33.81 -53.14
N LEU A 5 26.06 -33.18 -52.54
CA LEU A 5 24.62 -33.10 -52.69
C LEU A 5 24.21 -31.89 -51.80
N PRO A 6 23.52 -30.85 -52.28
CA PRO A 6 23.11 -29.72 -51.46
C PRO A 6 21.66 -29.96 -51.01
N PHE A 7 21.39 -30.60 -49.87
CA PHE A 7 19.99 -30.65 -49.39
C PHE A 7 19.75 -31.00 -47.91
N LEU A 8 20.79 -31.28 -47.11
CA LEU A 8 20.59 -31.80 -45.76
C LEU A 8 21.52 -31.08 -44.81
N LEU A 9 21.09 -29.90 -44.34
CA LEU A 9 21.53 -29.21 -43.10
C LEU A 9 20.97 -27.78 -43.01
N LEU A 10 20.17 -27.33 -43.99
CA LEU A 10 19.36 -26.10 -43.87
C LEU A 10 18.13 -26.25 -42.95
N ALA A 11 17.92 -27.42 -42.36
CA ALA A 11 16.84 -27.70 -41.41
C ALA A 11 17.25 -27.62 -39.93
N PHE A 12 18.49 -27.22 -39.62
CA PHE A 12 18.97 -27.09 -38.23
C PHE A 12 19.02 -25.64 -37.71
N LEU A 13 18.61 -24.66 -38.53
CA LEU A 13 18.68 -23.24 -38.20
C LEU A 13 17.31 -22.57 -37.91
N SER A 14 16.22 -23.35 -37.85
CA SER A 14 14.87 -22.83 -37.61
C SER A 14 14.26 -23.16 -36.23
N GLY A 15 15.05 -23.72 -35.31
CA GLY A 15 14.54 -24.28 -34.04
C GLY A 15 14.86 -23.54 -32.74
N TYR A 16 15.57 -22.41 -32.78
CA TYR A 16 16.11 -21.76 -31.55
C TYR A 16 15.83 -20.25 -31.45
N ALA A 17 14.84 -19.72 -32.17
CA ALA A 17 14.41 -18.32 -32.06
C ALA A 17 13.04 -18.16 -31.37
N LEU A 18 12.57 -19.18 -30.66
CA LEU A 18 11.31 -19.18 -29.90
C LEU A 18 11.56 -19.61 -28.44
N LEU A 19 12.55 -18.98 -27.79
CA LEU A 19 12.53 -18.81 -26.34
C LEU A 19 12.34 -17.30 -26.16
N LEU A 20 11.09 -16.88 -26.31
CA LEU A 20 10.31 -16.38 -25.18
C LEU A 20 11.14 -15.31 -24.47
N SER A 21 11.02 -14.09 -25.01
CA SER A 21 10.99 -12.88 -24.23
C SER A 21 10.15 -13.17 -22.97
N GLY A 22 10.82 -13.53 -21.88
CA GLY A 22 10.24 -13.40 -20.56
C GLY A 22 9.91 -11.92 -20.47
N CYS A 23 8.63 -11.57 -20.58
CA CYS A 23 8.17 -10.29 -20.10
C CYS A 23 8.50 -10.30 -18.63
N ASP A 24 9.69 -9.80 -18.32
CA ASP A 24 10.04 -9.29 -17.02
C ASP A 24 9.14 -8.07 -16.83
N ASN A 25 7.85 -8.33 -16.56
CA ASN A 25 6.96 -7.35 -16.00
C ASN A 25 7.37 -7.25 -14.53
N GLU A 26 8.59 -6.79 -14.27
CA GLU A 26 8.92 -6.18 -13.00
C GLU A 26 7.91 -5.04 -12.85
N GLU A 27 6.89 -5.29 -12.01
CA GLU A 27 5.89 -4.30 -11.70
C GLU A 27 6.64 -3.08 -11.17
N LYS A 28 6.72 -2.01 -11.97
CA LYS A 28 7.53 -0.84 -11.63
C LYS A 28 7.00 -0.24 -10.33
N ILE A 29 7.72 -0.46 -9.24
CA ILE A 29 7.39 0.09 -7.93
C ILE A 29 7.80 1.56 -7.94
N GLU A 30 6.83 2.45 -7.81
CA GLU A 30 7.07 3.87 -7.60
C GLU A 30 6.86 4.20 -6.13
N TYR A 31 7.81 4.91 -5.52
CA TYR A 31 7.66 5.40 -4.16
C TYR A 31 6.67 6.57 -4.16
N LEU A 32 5.64 6.46 -3.32
CA LEU A 32 4.65 7.51 -3.15
C LEU A 32 5.22 8.57 -2.19
N ASN A 33 5.09 9.86 -2.55
CA ASN A 33 5.25 10.92 -1.57
C ASN A 33 4.01 10.93 -0.67
N TYR A 34 4.22 10.77 0.63
CA TYR A 34 3.20 10.85 1.66
C TYR A 34 3.79 11.51 2.89
N ASP A 35 2.93 12.11 3.71
CA ASP A 35 3.30 12.66 5.00
C ASP A 35 2.53 11.93 6.11
N GLU A 36 3.17 11.71 7.24
CA GLU A 36 2.48 11.25 8.45
C GLU A 36 1.59 12.37 8.99
N TYR A 37 0.35 12.05 9.31
CA TYR A 37 -0.56 12.99 9.93
C TYR A 37 -0.62 12.71 11.44
N PRO A 38 -0.18 13.65 12.30
CA PRO A 38 -0.12 13.42 13.73
C PRO A 38 -1.54 13.32 14.29
N LEU A 39 -1.86 12.17 14.87
CA LEU A 39 -3.08 11.96 15.64
C LEU A 39 -2.76 11.99 17.14
N PRO A 40 -3.73 12.41 17.98
CA PRO A 40 -3.62 12.27 19.42
C PRO A 40 -3.32 10.82 19.82
N GLU A 41 -2.50 10.65 20.84
CA GLU A 41 -2.16 9.33 21.36
C GLU A 41 -3.44 8.61 21.80
N ARG A 42 -3.67 7.41 21.25
CA ARG A 42 -4.90 6.61 21.47
C ARG A 42 -6.18 7.27 20.96
N ALA A 43 -6.12 8.02 19.87
CA ALA A 43 -7.33 8.49 19.17
C ALA A 43 -8.32 7.33 18.95
N GLN A 44 -9.50 7.44 19.53
CA GLN A 44 -10.61 6.51 19.34
C GLN A 44 -11.51 7.07 18.24
N LEU A 45 -11.47 6.41 17.09
CA LEU A 45 -12.29 6.77 15.93
C LEU A 45 -13.31 5.66 15.68
N GLU A 46 -14.51 6.05 15.27
CA GLU A 46 -15.52 5.11 14.80
C GLU A 46 -15.09 4.46 13.48
N GLY A 47 -15.57 3.24 13.21
CA GLY A 47 -15.27 2.48 12.00
C GLY A 47 -14.82 1.06 12.30
N GLU A 48 -14.61 0.27 11.24
CA GLU A 48 -14.08 -1.09 11.35
C GLU A 48 -12.56 -1.06 11.54
N ASP A 49 -12.05 -2.00 12.35
CA ASP A 49 -10.62 -2.21 12.50
C ASP A 49 -10.05 -2.80 11.20
N GLU A 50 -8.82 -2.41 10.87
CA GLU A 50 -8.04 -2.90 9.73
C GLU A 50 -8.71 -2.65 8.36
N GLN A 51 -9.59 -1.66 8.30
CA GLN A 51 -10.14 -1.11 7.07
C GLN A 51 -9.63 0.31 6.81
N PRO A 52 -9.35 0.69 5.56
CA PRO A 52 -8.94 2.04 5.24
C PRO A 52 -10.13 3.00 5.37
N ILE A 53 -10.00 4.00 6.25
CA ILE A 53 -10.91 5.14 6.33
C ILE A 53 -10.32 6.24 5.45
N ILE A 54 -11.05 6.62 4.40
CA ILE A 54 -10.53 7.51 3.35
C ILE A 54 -11.33 8.79 3.37
N ILE A 55 -10.66 9.88 3.73
CA ILE A 55 -11.26 11.18 3.96
C ILE A 55 -10.83 12.11 2.84
N ASN A 56 -11.82 12.56 2.07
CA ASN A 56 -11.61 13.32 0.83
C ASN A 56 -12.18 14.74 0.85
N ASP A 57 -12.82 15.14 1.94
CA ASP A 57 -13.37 16.48 2.11
C ASP A 57 -13.37 16.89 3.59
N ILE A 58 -13.60 18.19 3.79
CA ILE A 58 -13.56 18.81 5.11
C ILE A 58 -14.76 18.41 5.99
N GLU A 59 -15.91 18.08 5.39
CA GLU A 59 -17.13 17.74 6.12
C GLU A 59 -16.98 16.37 6.78
N GLU A 60 -16.46 15.39 6.04
CA GLU A 60 -16.11 14.07 6.54
C GLU A 60 -15.00 14.14 7.59
N PHE A 61 -13.97 14.95 7.35
CA PHE A 61 -12.90 15.18 8.34
C PHE A 61 -13.47 15.71 9.66
N GLN A 62 -14.28 16.77 9.61
CA GLN A 62 -14.89 17.37 10.80
C GLN A 62 -15.85 16.42 11.51
N ARG A 63 -16.57 15.57 10.76
CA ARG A 63 -17.46 14.56 11.35
C ARG A 63 -16.66 13.52 12.14
N ILE A 64 -15.63 12.94 11.52
CA ILE A 64 -14.81 11.87 12.12
C ILE A 64 -13.98 12.40 13.28
N PHE A 65 -13.42 13.60 13.15
CA PHE A 65 -12.52 14.21 14.13
C PHE A 65 -13.19 15.30 14.98
N SER A 66 -14.51 15.29 15.11
CA SER A 66 -15.25 16.28 15.92
C SER A 66 -14.79 16.38 17.38
N ALA A 67 -14.25 15.29 17.93
CA ALA A 67 -13.67 15.23 19.27
C ALA A 67 -12.24 15.81 19.38
N TYR A 68 -11.61 16.16 18.26
CA TYR A 68 -10.20 16.58 18.17
C TYR A 68 -10.07 17.91 17.38
N PRO A 69 -10.61 19.02 17.91
CA PRO A 69 -10.66 20.31 17.21
C PRO A 69 -9.29 20.95 16.96
N GLU A 70 -8.24 20.49 17.64
CA GLU A 70 -6.87 20.98 17.54
C GLU A 70 -6.08 20.44 16.33
N LEU A 71 -6.66 19.49 15.59
CA LEU A 71 -6.02 18.86 14.45
C LEU A 71 -5.76 19.83 13.30
N GLU A 72 -4.61 19.68 12.65
CA GLU A 72 -4.18 20.57 11.56
C GLU A 72 -5.06 20.44 10.33
N ALA A 73 -5.39 21.58 9.70
CA ALA A 73 -6.21 21.57 8.50
C ALA A 73 -5.48 20.92 7.31
N ILE A 74 -6.21 20.13 6.52
CA ILE A 74 -5.70 19.45 5.32
C ILE A 74 -6.31 20.09 4.08
N ASN A 75 -5.50 20.33 3.04
CA ASN A 75 -6.02 20.75 1.74
C ASN A 75 -6.57 19.55 0.94
N PHE A 76 -7.85 19.27 1.11
CA PHE A 76 -8.55 18.18 0.44
C PHE A 76 -8.78 18.39 -1.07
N GLU A 77 -8.50 19.55 -1.65
CA GLU A 77 -8.55 19.72 -3.11
C GLU A 77 -7.45 18.89 -3.80
N THR A 78 -6.30 18.76 -3.14
CA THR A 78 -5.10 18.10 -3.68
C THR A 78 -4.72 16.84 -2.93
N HIS A 79 -5.23 16.64 -1.72
CA HIS A 79 -4.87 15.52 -0.86
C HIS A 79 -6.06 14.69 -0.40
N THR A 80 -5.74 13.50 0.06
CA THR A 80 -6.62 12.54 0.74
C THR A 80 -5.97 12.21 2.08
N LEU A 81 -6.75 12.21 3.15
CA LEU A 81 -6.29 11.69 4.43
C LEU A 81 -6.72 10.21 4.52
N LEU A 82 -5.74 9.32 4.68
CA LEU A 82 -5.98 7.90 4.95
C LEU A 82 -5.77 7.65 6.43
N VAL A 83 -6.76 7.05 7.08
CA VAL A 83 -6.71 6.66 8.48
C VAL A 83 -6.90 5.15 8.59
N ILE A 84 -6.07 4.51 9.41
CA ILE A 84 -6.13 3.08 9.65
C ILE A 84 -6.02 2.85 11.15
N LYS A 85 -6.93 2.04 11.69
CA LYS A 85 -6.98 1.70 13.10
C LYS A 85 -7.09 0.20 13.30
N GLY A 86 -6.72 -0.26 14.46
CA GLY A 86 -6.87 -1.66 14.85
C GLY A 86 -6.66 -1.84 16.34
N THR A 87 -6.84 -3.08 16.79
CA THR A 87 -6.62 -3.46 18.18
C THR A 87 -5.75 -4.71 18.24
N ALA A 88 -4.56 -4.58 18.82
CA ALA A 88 -3.71 -5.73 19.08
C ALA A 88 -4.15 -6.46 20.36
N HIS A 89 -4.09 -7.79 20.38
CA HIS A 89 -4.36 -8.59 21.58
C HIS A 89 -3.19 -8.64 22.58
N TYR A 90 -2.06 -8.05 22.21
CA TYR A 90 -0.86 -7.90 23.00
C TYR A 90 -0.38 -6.44 22.93
N GLY A 91 0.46 -6.03 23.88
CA GLY A 91 1.05 -4.68 23.87
C GLY A 91 1.91 -4.46 22.64
N ILE A 92 1.89 -3.25 22.09
CA ILE A 92 2.59 -2.92 20.85
C ILE A 92 4.00 -2.40 21.15
N ASP A 93 5.02 -2.99 20.51
CA ASP A 93 6.40 -2.49 20.55
C ASP A 93 6.58 -1.38 19.51
N LYS A 94 6.14 -1.66 18.27
CA LYS A 94 6.35 -0.74 17.14
C LYS A 94 5.40 -1.02 16.00
N ILE A 95 4.97 0.04 15.32
CA ILE A 95 4.26 -0.06 14.04
C ILE A 95 5.23 0.30 12.91
N LYS A 96 5.42 -0.63 11.97
CA LYS A 96 6.15 -0.42 10.73
C LYS A 96 5.16 -0.25 9.59
N LYS A 97 5.56 0.54 8.59
CA LYS A 97 4.76 0.82 7.40
C LYS A 97 5.61 0.73 6.14
N GLU A 98 5.00 0.26 5.08
CA GLU A 98 5.52 0.28 3.73
C GLU A 98 4.40 0.74 2.79
N ILE A 99 4.65 1.83 2.07
CA ILE A 99 3.68 2.47 1.17
C ILE A 99 4.30 2.51 -0.21
N THR A 100 3.68 1.81 -1.16
CA THR A 100 4.17 1.68 -2.52
C THR A 100 3.07 1.98 -3.52
N ARG A 101 3.44 2.58 -4.66
CA ARG A 101 2.55 2.67 -5.82
C ARG A 101 2.94 1.58 -6.81
N VAL A 102 1.96 0.75 -7.15
CA VAL A 102 2.11 -0.34 -8.10
C VAL A 102 1.58 0.08 -9.48
N ALA A 103 1.83 -0.75 -10.50
CA ALA A 103 1.32 -0.50 -11.84
C ALA A 103 -0.20 -0.27 -11.81
N ASN A 104 -0.69 0.67 -12.62
CA ASN A 104 -2.09 1.16 -12.65
C ASN A 104 -2.49 2.15 -11.54
N LYS A 105 -1.54 2.89 -10.95
CA LYS A 105 -1.78 3.96 -9.96
C LYS A 105 -2.39 3.49 -8.62
N LYS A 106 -2.48 2.18 -8.40
CA LYS A 106 -2.93 1.65 -7.11
C LYS A 106 -1.85 1.84 -6.05
N THR A 107 -2.28 2.21 -4.85
CA THR A 107 -1.43 2.41 -3.69
C THR A 107 -1.61 1.23 -2.75
N ARG A 108 -0.51 0.57 -2.41
CA ARG A 108 -0.48 -0.54 -1.46
C ARG A 108 0.09 -0.05 -0.14
N PHE A 109 -0.67 -0.27 0.92
CA PHE A 109 -0.28 -0.03 2.31
C PHE A 109 -0.07 -1.37 2.99
N LYS A 110 1.15 -1.59 3.47
CA LYS A 110 1.47 -2.72 4.34
C LYS A 110 1.85 -2.18 5.71
N ILE A 111 1.09 -2.58 6.72
CA ILE A 111 1.34 -2.26 8.12
C ILE A 111 1.78 -3.54 8.81
N THR A 112 2.85 -3.45 9.58
CA THR A 112 3.32 -4.53 10.43
C THR A 112 3.37 -4.03 11.86
N VAL A 113 2.50 -4.58 12.71
CA VAL A 113 2.41 -4.27 14.14
C VAL A 113 3.26 -5.29 14.88
N LEU A 114 4.41 -4.84 15.40
CA LEU A 114 5.28 -5.65 16.23
C LEU A 114 4.74 -5.69 17.66
N LEU A 115 4.59 -6.89 18.18
CA LEU A 115 3.99 -7.16 19.48
C LEU A 115 5.06 -7.40 20.55
N THR A 116 4.68 -7.10 21.79
CA THR A 116 5.39 -7.50 23.00
C THR A 116 4.73 -8.74 23.61
N LEU A 117 5.35 -9.33 24.63
CA LEU A 117 4.76 -10.43 25.40
C LEU A 117 3.70 -9.98 26.41
N GLN A 118 3.39 -8.67 26.48
CA GLN A 118 2.39 -8.15 27.40
C GLN A 118 0.99 -8.50 26.89
N THR A 119 0.19 -9.21 27.68
CA THR A 119 -1.20 -9.55 27.34
C THR A 119 -2.12 -8.39 27.68
N VAL A 120 -2.00 -7.29 26.95
CA VAL A 120 -2.88 -6.12 27.04
C VAL A 120 -3.52 -5.89 25.68
N MET A 121 -4.82 -5.60 25.66
CA MET A 121 -5.46 -5.14 24.44
C MET A 121 -5.03 -3.70 24.19
N ASP A 122 -4.29 -3.48 23.11
CA ASP A 122 -3.66 -2.20 22.81
C ASP A 122 -4.21 -1.64 21.49
N PRO A 123 -5.06 -0.59 21.53
CA PRO A 123 -5.59 0.03 20.34
C PRO A 123 -4.53 0.92 19.68
N TRP A 124 -4.53 0.93 18.36
CA TRP A 124 -3.65 1.78 17.56
C TRP A 124 -4.43 2.49 16.46
N CYS A 125 -4.00 3.70 16.13
CA CYS A 125 -4.57 4.50 15.07
C CYS A 125 -3.46 5.34 14.42
N ILE A 126 -3.34 5.26 13.10
CA ILE A 126 -2.33 5.98 12.32
C ILE A 126 -3.00 6.66 11.13
N ALA A 127 -2.42 7.77 10.68
CA ALA A 127 -2.93 8.51 9.56
C ALA A 127 -1.83 9.04 8.64
N TYR A 128 -2.15 9.14 7.35
CA TYR A 128 -1.25 9.60 6.30
C TYR A 128 -1.95 10.55 5.34
N ILE A 129 -1.27 11.65 4.99
CA ILE A 129 -1.67 12.54 3.91
C ILE A 129 -1.08 11.99 2.60
N LEU A 130 -1.96 11.74 1.63
CA LEU A 130 -1.63 11.21 0.32
C LEU A 130 -2.03 12.20 -0.78
N PRO A 131 -1.38 12.17 -1.96
CA PRO A 131 -1.93 12.76 -3.16
C PRO A 131 -3.35 12.24 -3.40
N LYS A 132 -4.24 13.11 -3.90
CA LYS A 132 -5.66 12.80 -4.09
C LYS A 132 -5.87 11.40 -4.70
N SER A 133 -6.59 10.56 -3.98
CA SER A 133 -6.80 9.14 -4.29
C SER A 133 -8.24 8.71 -3.99
N ASN A 134 -8.74 7.74 -4.75
CA ASN A 134 -10.04 7.13 -4.50
C ASN A 134 -9.90 5.83 -3.69
N ALA A 135 -10.98 5.41 -3.05
CA ALA A 135 -10.99 4.18 -2.25
C ALA A 135 -10.60 2.93 -3.03
N ASN A 136 -11.08 2.81 -4.27
CA ASN A 136 -10.79 1.67 -5.14
C ASN A 136 -9.31 1.56 -5.55
N ASP A 137 -8.53 2.62 -5.33
CA ASP A 137 -7.12 2.68 -5.66
C ASP A 137 -6.22 2.31 -4.47
N ILE A 138 -6.80 2.03 -3.29
CA ILE A 138 -6.04 1.71 -2.08
C ILE A 138 -6.23 0.23 -1.72
N THR A 139 -5.12 -0.45 -1.44
CA THR A 139 -5.12 -1.82 -0.90
C THR A 139 -4.36 -1.84 0.41
N LEU A 140 -4.98 -2.37 1.46
CA LEU A 140 -4.41 -2.46 2.80
C LEU A 140 -4.11 -3.92 3.16
N SER A 141 -2.97 -4.14 3.80
CA SER A 141 -2.62 -5.39 4.47
C SER A 141 -2.02 -5.07 5.83
N VAL A 142 -2.55 -5.69 6.87
CA VAL A 142 -2.07 -5.59 8.25
C VAL A 142 -1.53 -6.95 8.67
N SER A 143 -0.33 -6.98 9.24
CA SER A 143 0.26 -8.18 9.86
C SER A 143 0.65 -7.89 11.31
N TYR A 144 0.56 -8.93 12.14
CA TYR A 144 0.97 -8.92 13.54
C TYR A 144 2.12 -9.91 13.70
N GLU A 145 3.24 -9.43 14.25
CA GLU A 145 4.49 -10.20 14.40
C GLU A 145 5.04 -10.13 15.82
#